data_AF-A0A1D3K818-F1
#
_entry.id   AF-A0A1D3K818-F1
#
_cell.length_a   1.000
_cell.length_b   1.000
_cell.length_c   1.000
_cell.angle_alpha   90.00
_cell.angle_beta   90.00
_cell.angle_gamma   90.00
#
_symmetry.space_group_name_H-M   'P 1'
#
loop_
_entity.id
_entity.type
_entity.pdbx_description
1 polymer ?
#
loop_
_entity_poly.entity_id
_entity_poly.type
_entity_poly.pdbx_seq_one_letter_code
_entity_poly.pdbx_strand_id
1 'polypeptide(L)'
;MTSKTIAPNPPEPEPGWITIGAKNNAVPPAHWFYLFHIVPDQPDKPFCFEESVGGGHMAGGGAIQLGLFELDDWPGDWRNHVLKAGCPWVAEIIDTRLSDNVQDLISTILARRNS
;
A
#
# COMPACT_ATOMS: atom_id res chain seq x y z
N MET A 1 35.37 36.88 -1.91
CA MET A 1 34.32 36.21 -1.13
C MET A 1 33.42 35.51 -2.13
N THR A 2 33.57 34.19 -2.30
CA THR A 2 32.77 33.42 -3.25
C THR A 2 31.94 32.45 -2.44
N SER A 3 30.64 32.73 -2.33
CA SER A 3 29.67 31.84 -1.69
C SER A 3 29.65 30.51 -2.44
N LYS A 4 29.92 29.42 -1.74
CA LYS A 4 29.62 28.07 -2.22
C LYS A 4 28.11 27.89 -2.17
N THR A 5 27.48 27.78 -3.34
CA THR A 5 26.13 27.26 -3.47
C THR A 5 26.13 25.82 -2.94
N ILE A 6 25.52 25.62 -1.77
CA ILE A 6 25.22 24.29 -1.25
C ILE A 6 24.09 23.78 -2.14
N ALA A 7 24.36 22.76 -2.95
CA ALA A 7 23.30 22.08 -3.69
C ALA A 7 22.22 21.62 -2.69
N PRO A 8 20.92 21.71 -3.01
CA PRO A 8 19.91 21.10 -2.17
C PRO A 8 20.26 19.63 -2.01
N ASN A 9 20.18 19.11 -0.78
CA ASN A 9 20.25 17.67 -0.56
C ASN A 9 19.31 17.00 -1.57
N PRO A 10 19.71 15.86 -2.18
CA PRO A 10 18.77 15.09 -2.98
C PRO A 10 17.51 14.86 -2.12
N PRO A 11 16.30 14.93 -2.73
CA PRO A 11 15.08 14.62 -1.98
C PRO A 11 15.32 13.29 -1.26
N GLU A 12 14.94 13.23 0.01
CA GLU A 12 14.92 11.96 0.74
C GLU A 12 14.25 10.91 -0.17
N PRO A 13 14.77 9.67 -0.23
CA PRO A 13 14.18 8.66 -1.09
C PRO A 13 12.69 8.61 -0.79
N GLU A 14 11.86 8.85 -1.83
CA GLU A 14 10.42 8.67 -1.77
C GLU A 14 10.15 7.36 -1.02
N PRO A 15 9.33 7.35 0.06
CA PRO A 15 9.15 6.15 0.87
C PRO A 15 8.81 5.00 -0.06
N GLY A 16 9.61 3.93 -0.03
CA GLY A 16 9.56 2.91 -1.06
C GLY A 16 8.28 2.10 -0.92
N TRP A 17 7.24 2.44 -1.68
CA TRP A 17 6.00 1.66 -1.68
C TRP A 17 6.28 0.29 -2.31
N ILE A 18 6.01 -0.77 -1.57
CA ILE A 18 6.16 -2.14 -2.03
C ILE A 18 4.79 -2.69 -2.40
N THR A 19 4.51 -2.80 -3.70
CA THR A 19 3.25 -3.38 -4.19
C THR A 19 3.15 -4.86 -3.86
N ILE A 20 2.15 -5.21 -3.05
CA ILE A 20 1.84 -6.59 -2.66
C ILE A 20 0.84 -7.21 -3.65
N GLY A 21 -0.16 -6.44 -4.06
CA GLY A 21 -1.17 -6.86 -5.03
C GLY A 21 -1.60 -5.69 -5.91
N ALA A 22 -1.85 -5.98 -7.18
CA ALA A 22 -2.42 -5.05 -8.15
C ALA A 22 -3.20 -5.85 -9.19
N LYS A 23 -4.49 -5.58 -9.33
CA LYS A 23 -5.34 -6.34 -10.26
C LYS A 23 -6.40 -5.45 -10.90
N ASN A 24 -6.50 -5.54 -12.23
CA ASN A 24 -7.62 -4.99 -12.99
C ASN A 24 -8.88 -5.83 -12.72
N ASN A 25 -9.94 -5.18 -12.27
CA ASN A 25 -11.24 -5.78 -12.03
C ASN A 25 -12.27 -5.41 -13.11
N ALA A 26 -11.86 -4.66 -14.15
CA ALA A 26 -12.68 -4.39 -15.33
C ALA A 26 -12.34 -5.33 -16.50
N VAL A 27 -13.26 -5.44 -17.46
CA VAL A 27 -13.02 -6.15 -18.72
C VAL A 27 -12.11 -5.30 -19.60
N PRO A 28 -10.95 -5.81 -20.07
CA PRO A 28 -10.07 -5.07 -20.97
C PRO A 28 -10.82 -4.56 -22.23
N PRO A 29 -10.55 -3.33 -22.70
CA PRO A 29 -9.46 -2.44 -22.30
C PRO A 29 -9.81 -1.47 -21.14
N ALA A 30 -10.92 -1.67 -20.43
CA ALA A 30 -11.28 -0.79 -19.32
C ALA A 30 -10.31 -0.92 -18.13
N HIS A 31 -10.20 0.15 -17.35
CA HIS A 31 -9.26 0.30 -16.24
C HIS A 31 -10.02 0.47 -14.93
N TRP A 32 -9.95 -0.53 -14.07
CA TRP A 32 -10.36 -0.41 -12.66
C TRP A 32 -9.44 -1.28 -11.80
N PHE A 33 -8.38 -0.68 -11.29
CA PHE A 33 -7.39 -1.39 -10.48
C PHE A 33 -7.65 -1.19 -8.99
N TYR A 34 -7.51 -2.29 -8.26
CA TYR A 34 -7.27 -2.28 -6.83
C TYR A 34 -5.81 -2.60 -6.63
N LEU A 35 -5.11 -1.75 -5.88
CA LEU A 35 -3.73 -1.94 -5.49
C LEU A 35 -3.62 -1.92 -3.97
N PHE A 36 -2.68 -2.72 -3.47
CA PHE A 36 -2.32 -2.75 -2.07
C PHE A 36 -0.80 -2.72 -1.95
N HIS A 37 -0.28 -1.76 -1.18
CA HIS A 37 1.14 -1.56 -0.96
C HIS A 37 1.46 -1.57 0.54
N ILE A 38 2.69 -1.97 0.85
CA ILE A 38 3.30 -1.73 2.16
C ILE A 38 4.27 -0.56 2.03
N VAL A 39 4.25 0.34 3.01
CA VAL A 39 5.18 1.47 3.15
C VAL A 39 6.03 1.23 4.40
N PRO A 40 7.16 0.50 4.30
CA PRO A 40 7.91 0.03 5.47
C PRO A 40 8.47 1.17 6.33
N ASP A 41 8.79 2.30 5.69
CA ASP A 41 9.37 3.48 6.32
C ASP A 41 8.34 4.30 7.12
N GLN A 42 7.06 3.89 7.12
CA GLN A 42 5.96 4.55 7.84
C GLN A 42 5.23 3.56 8.76
N PRO A 43 5.85 3.15 9.89
CA PRO A 43 5.30 2.12 10.77
C PRO A 43 3.95 2.46 11.40
N ASP A 44 3.61 3.75 11.53
CA ASP A 44 2.31 4.17 12.08
C ASP A 44 1.16 3.90 11.10
N LYS A 45 1.43 3.97 9.78
CA LYS A 45 0.44 3.79 8.70
C LYS A 45 1.03 3.07 7.49
N PRO A 46 1.46 1.81 7.65
CA PRO A 46 2.21 1.11 6.61
C PRO A 46 1.31 0.53 5.51
N PHE A 47 0.00 0.43 5.73
CA PHE A 47 -0.93 -0.23 4.82
C PHE A 47 -1.55 0.78 3.86
N CYS A 48 -1.12 0.78 2.60
CA CYS A 48 -1.63 1.69 1.58
C CYS A 48 -2.62 0.97 0.66
N PHE A 49 -3.88 1.42 0.67
CA PHE A 49 -4.95 0.94 -0.19
C PHE A 49 -5.20 1.96 -1.28
N GLU A 50 -5.00 1.56 -2.53
CA GLU A 50 -5.16 2.45 -3.69
C GLU A 50 -6.21 1.86 -4.65
N GLU A 51 -7.08 2.72 -5.15
CA GLU A 51 -8.03 2.43 -6.22
C GLU A 51 -7.76 3.38 -7.37
N SER A 52 -7.68 2.85 -8.58
CA SER A 52 -7.46 3.63 -9.81
C SER A 52 -8.54 3.30 -10.84
N VAL A 53 -9.35 4.29 -11.19
CA VAL A 53 -10.52 4.14 -12.08
C VAL A 53 -10.40 5.06 -13.30
N GLY A 54 -10.30 4.46 -14.48
CA GLY A 54 -10.07 5.17 -15.74
C GLY A 54 -8.59 5.29 -16.06
N GLY A 55 -8.22 5.11 -17.33
CA GLY A 55 -6.81 5.02 -17.75
C GLY A 55 -6.14 6.37 -18.10
N GLY A 56 -6.53 7.49 -17.48
CA GLY A 56 -6.08 8.83 -17.89
C GLY A 56 -5.86 9.82 -16.74
N HIS A 57 -5.27 10.99 -17.05
CA HIS A 57 -4.83 12.02 -16.08
C HIS A 57 -5.94 12.66 -15.20
N MET A 58 -7.20 12.23 -15.38
CA MET A 58 -8.40 12.67 -14.64
C MET A 58 -9.18 11.48 -14.06
N ALA A 59 -8.56 10.31 -14.04
CA ALA A 59 -9.09 9.06 -13.50
C ALA A 59 -9.43 9.23 -12.02
N GLY A 60 -10.68 8.92 -11.66
CA GLY A 60 -11.12 8.88 -10.28
C GLY A 60 -10.35 7.78 -9.56
N GLY A 61 -9.64 8.12 -8.51
CA GLY A 61 -8.83 7.17 -7.76
C GLY A 61 -8.27 7.85 -6.54
N GLY A 62 -8.03 7.07 -5.50
CA GLY A 62 -7.54 7.57 -4.22
C GLY A 62 -6.66 6.53 -3.57
N ALA A 63 -5.71 7.02 -2.77
CA ALA A 63 -4.91 6.21 -1.89
C ALA A 63 -5.23 6.60 -0.44
N ILE A 64 -5.30 5.60 0.44
CA ILE A 64 -5.39 5.81 1.88
C ILE A 64 -4.35 4.94 2.57
N GLN A 65 -3.59 5.56 3.48
CA GLN A 65 -2.67 4.86 4.37
C GLN A 65 -3.32 4.68 5.73
N LEU A 66 -3.28 3.46 6.25
CA LEU A 66 -3.87 3.06 7.52
C LEU A 66 -2.85 2.37 8.41
N GLY A 67 -2.96 2.63 9.71
CA GLY A 67 -2.33 1.84 10.76
C GLY A 67 -3.08 0.54 11.02
N LEU A 68 -2.45 -0.40 11.73
CA LEU A 68 -3.05 -1.71 12.05
C LEU A 68 -4.42 -1.58 12.74
N PHE A 69 -4.52 -0.66 13.71
CA PHE A 69 -5.75 -0.46 14.47
C PHE A 69 -6.80 0.37 13.73
N GLU A 70 -6.43 1.05 12.65
CA GLU A 70 -7.37 1.83 11.84
C GLU A 70 -8.04 0.98 10.75
N LEU A 71 -7.57 -0.25 10.53
CA LEU A 71 -8.08 -1.13 9.48
C LEU A 71 -9.57 -1.42 9.65
N ASP A 72 -9.99 -1.85 10.84
CA ASP A 72 -11.39 -2.22 11.09
C ASP A 72 -12.31 -1.00 11.29
N ASP A 73 -11.75 0.18 11.55
CA ASP A 73 -12.50 1.44 11.60
C ASP A 73 -12.72 2.06 10.22
N TRP A 74 -11.93 1.67 9.21
CA TRP A 74 -12.05 2.19 7.86
C TRP A 74 -13.29 1.63 7.13
N PRO A 75 -14.22 2.48 6.65
CA PRO A 75 -15.44 2.01 5.97
C PRO A 75 -15.20 1.35 4.60
N GLY A 76 -13.96 1.34 4.08
CA GLY A 76 -13.62 0.82 2.76
C GLY A 76 -13.54 -0.71 2.66
N ASP A 77 -13.74 -1.44 3.75
CA ASP A 77 -13.63 -2.91 3.82
C ASP A 77 -12.28 -3.41 3.26
N TRP A 78 -11.24 -3.24 4.08
CA TRP A 78 -9.88 -3.58 3.71
C TRP A 78 -9.71 -5.04 3.28
N ARG A 79 -10.53 -5.98 3.82
CA ARG A 79 -10.50 -7.40 3.46
C ARG A 79 -10.96 -7.61 2.03
N ASN A 80 -12.06 -6.96 1.64
CA ASN A 80 -12.52 -6.97 0.25
C ASN A 80 -11.55 -6.24 -0.69
N HIS A 81 -10.88 -5.17 -0.23
CA HIS A 81 -9.87 -4.48 -1.03
C HIS A 81 -8.69 -5.38 -1.37
N VAL A 82 -8.10 -6.08 -0.39
CA VAL A 82 -6.97 -7.00 -0.66
C VAL A 82 -7.39 -8.21 -1.50
N LEU A 83 -8.64 -8.66 -1.40
CA LEU A 83 -9.22 -9.67 -2.29
C LEU A 83 -9.25 -9.16 -3.75
N LYS A 84 -9.79 -7.95 -3.97
CA LYS A 84 -9.86 -7.34 -5.30
C LYS A 84 -8.49 -6.99 -5.87
N ALA A 85 -7.51 -6.66 -5.02
CA ALA A 85 -6.12 -6.44 -5.41
C ALA A 85 -5.37 -7.75 -5.75
N GLY A 86 -5.99 -8.92 -5.53
CA GLY A 86 -5.40 -10.22 -5.84
C GLY A 86 -4.47 -10.76 -4.75
N CYS A 87 -4.50 -10.20 -3.54
CA CYS A 87 -3.71 -10.63 -2.39
C CYS A 87 -4.59 -10.94 -1.15
N PRO A 88 -5.65 -11.78 -1.27
CA PRO A 88 -6.54 -12.08 -0.13
C PRO A 88 -5.79 -12.73 1.05
N TRP A 89 -4.66 -13.37 0.78
CA TRP A 89 -3.78 -13.95 1.78
C TRP A 89 -3.23 -12.94 2.79
N VAL A 90 -3.23 -11.64 2.47
CA VAL A 90 -2.86 -10.59 3.43
C VAL A 90 -3.86 -10.56 4.59
N ALA A 91 -5.15 -10.72 4.32
CA ALA A 91 -6.17 -10.78 5.36
C ALA A 91 -5.96 -11.98 6.29
N GLU A 92 -5.60 -13.15 5.73
CA GLU A 92 -5.26 -14.33 6.54
C GLU A 92 -4.12 -14.04 7.52
N ILE A 93 -3.06 -13.36 7.09
CA ILE A 93 -1.91 -13.02 7.95
C ILE A 93 -2.33 -12.04 9.05
N ILE A 94 -3.08 -10.98 8.69
CA ILE A 94 -3.51 -9.95 9.65
C ILE A 94 -4.49 -10.55 10.66
N ASP A 95 -5.43 -11.38 10.23
CA ASP A 95 -6.46 -11.99 11.10
C ASP A 95 -5.89 -13.06 12.03
N THR A 96 -4.80 -13.74 11.64
CA THR A 96 -4.16 -14.81 12.43
C THR A 96 -2.92 -14.35 13.21
N ARG A 97 -2.63 -13.05 13.22
CA ARG A 97 -1.45 -12.49 13.89
C ARG A 97 -1.43 -12.85 15.38
N LEU A 98 -0.25 -13.18 15.89
CA LEU A 98 -0.05 -13.51 17.31
C LEU A 98 0.28 -12.29 18.18
N SER A 99 0.58 -11.15 17.56
CA SER A 99 0.89 -9.89 18.23
C SER A 99 0.46 -8.71 17.37
N ASP A 100 0.33 -7.54 17.98
CA ASP A 100 0.11 -6.27 17.29
C ASP A 100 1.44 -5.56 16.92
N ASN A 101 2.55 -6.32 16.86
CA ASN A 101 3.82 -5.76 16.39
C ASN A 101 3.77 -5.57 14.87
N VAL A 102 3.58 -4.31 14.46
CA VAL A 102 3.44 -3.92 13.06
C VAL A 102 4.67 -4.29 12.22
N GLN A 103 5.88 -4.22 12.78
CA GLN A 103 7.10 -4.56 12.05
C GLN A 103 7.22 -6.06 11.77
N ASP A 104 6.84 -6.91 12.72
CA ASP A 104 6.80 -8.37 12.53
C ASP A 104 5.74 -8.74 11.49
N LEU A 105 4.58 -8.06 11.52
CA LEU A 105 3.50 -8.24 10.56
C LEU A 105 3.94 -7.83 9.14
N ILE A 106 4.53 -6.65 8.98
CA ILE A 106 5.12 -6.19 7.71
C ILE A 106 6.12 -7.22 7.18
N SER A 107 7.05 -7.66 8.04
CA SER A 107 8.07 -8.65 7.68
C SER A 107 7.46 -9.96 7.19
N THR A 108 6.39 -10.43 7.84
CA THR A 108 5.67 -11.66 7.46
C THR A 108 4.98 -11.52 6.10
N ILE A 109 4.34 -10.38 5.84
CA ILE A 109 3.70 -10.07 4.55
C ILE A 109 4.75 -10.04 3.43
N LEU A 110 5.87 -9.34 3.66
CA LEU A 110 6.95 -9.23 2.68
C LEU A 110 7.64 -10.56 2.40
N ALA A 111 7.81 -11.40 3.42
CA ALA A 111 8.38 -12.75 3.24
C ALA A 111 7.49 -13.63 2.36
N ARG A 112 6.16 -13.64 2.59
CA ARG A 112 5.21 -14.44 1.79
C ARG A 112 5.12 -13.97 0.35
N ARG A 113 5.19 -12.66 0.09
CA ARG A 113 5.23 -12.11 -1.28
C ARG A 113 6.38 -12.65 -2.13
N ASN A 114 7.53 -12.89 -1.50
CA ASN A 114 8.76 -13.31 -2.18
C ASN A 114 8.93 -14.84 -2.24
N SER A 115 7.95 -15.61 -1.74
CA SER A 115 7.95 -17.09 -1.73
C SER A 115 7.26 -17.64 -2.96
#